data_AF-A0A7Y2TWI1-F1
#
_entry.id   AF-A0A7Y2TWI1-F1
#
_cell.length_a   1.000
_cell.length_b   1.000
_cell.length_c   1.000
_cell.angle_alpha   90.00
_cell.angle_beta   90.00
_cell.angle_gamma   90.00
#
_symmetry.space_group_name_H-M   'P 1'
#
loop_
_entity.id
_entity.type
_entity.pdbx_description
1 polymer ?
#
loop_
_entity_poly.entity_id
_entity_poly.type
_entity_poly.pdbx_seq_one_letter_code
_entity_poly.pdbx_strand_id
1 'polypeptide(L)'
;MKPIRLISGVLTVGFWTLLSRIFGFVRDILIAAWLGTGPVAEAFLVAFSLPNMFRRFFAEGAFNMAFVPMFSKKLEADDGAQSFARDAFSGLAAILVVLTIVATIFMPWLVLAMASGFAGDERFDIAVTLGRIVFVYILF
;
A
#
# COMPACT_ATOMS: atom_id res chain seq x y z
N MET A 1 -2.23 37.44 8.18
CA MET A 1 -2.87 36.22 7.66
C MET A 1 -2.38 35.99 6.24
N LYS A 2 -1.69 34.87 5.95
CA LYS A 2 -1.25 34.56 4.57
C LYS A 2 -2.50 34.27 3.72
N PRO A 3 -2.62 34.82 2.50
CA PRO A 3 -3.78 34.58 1.66
C PRO A 3 -3.90 33.08 1.36
N ILE A 4 -5.10 32.54 1.53
CA ILE A 4 -5.40 31.13 1.27
C ILE A 4 -5.23 30.89 -0.24
N ARG A 5 -4.14 30.23 -0.64
CA ARG A 5 -3.84 29.94 -2.05
C ARG A 5 -4.47 28.63 -2.52
N LEU A 6 -5.79 28.49 -2.36
CA LEU A 6 -6.57 27.29 -2.71
C LEU A 6 -6.31 26.82 -4.14
N ILE A 7 -6.29 27.75 -5.11
CA ILE A 7 -6.05 27.42 -6.52
C ILE A 7 -4.67 26.77 -6.71
N SER A 8 -3.63 27.33 -6.09
CA SER A 8 -2.29 26.73 -6.19
C SER A 8 -2.20 25.37 -5.51
N GLY A 9 -2.84 25.19 -4.35
CA GLY A 9 -2.85 23.91 -3.63
C GLY A 9 -3.54 22.81 -4.42
N VAL A 10 -4.71 23.11 -4.99
CA VAL A 10 -5.47 22.18 -5.85
C VAL A 10 -4.66 21.81 -7.10
N LEU A 11 -4.05 22.79 -7.76
CA LEU A 11 -3.23 22.53 -8.96
C LEU A 11 -1.99 21.69 -8.63
N THR A 12 -1.31 21.95 -7.51
CA THR A 12 -0.13 21.17 -7.11
C THR A 12 -0.50 19.72 -6.78
N VAL A 13 -1.52 19.49 -5.95
CA VAL A 13 -1.96 18.11 -5.60
C VAL A 13 -2.50 17.38 -6.82
N GLY A 14 -3.29 18.06 -7.66
CA GLY A 14 -3.83 17.51 -8.89
C GLY A 14 -2.75 17.09 -9.87
N PHE A 15 -1.72 17.92 -10.06
CA PHE A 15 -0.57 17.60 -10.91
C PHE A 15 0.17 16.35 -10.42
N TRP A 16 0.52 16.29 -9.13
CA TRP A 16 1.21 15.12 -8.55
C TRP A 16 0.36 13.85 -8.62
N THR A 17 -0.95 13.97 -8.44
CA THR A 17 -1.89 12.84 -8.58
C THR A 17 -1.93 12.33 -10.02
N LEU A 18 -2.03 13.21 -11.01
CA LEU A 18 -2.05 12.83 -12.42
C LEU A 18 -0.73 12.17 -12.82
N LEU A 19 0.39 12.75 -12.40
CA LEU A 19 1.71 12.22 -12.70
C LEU A 19 1.88 10.81 -12.11
N SER A 20 1.47 10.59 -10.86
CA SER A 20 1.47 9.27 -10.22
C SER A 20 0.61 8.25 -10.99
N ARG A 21 -0.57 8.65 -11.49
CA ARG A 21 -1.43 7.78 -12.31
C ARG A 21 -0.80 7.42 -13.64
N ILE A 22 -0.13 8.35 -14.31
CA ILE A 22 0.59 8.09 -15.56
C ILE A 22 1.72 7.09 -15.31
N PHE A 23 2.53 7.27 -14.26
CA PHE A 23 3.58 6.31 -13.92
C PHE A 23 3.02 4.92 -13.55
N GLY A 24 1.91 4.87 -12.83
CA GLY A 24 1.20 3.61 -12.55
C GLY A 24 0.74 2.92 -13.84
N PHE A 25 0.18 3.66 -14.78
CA PHE A 25 -0.24 3.13 -16.07
C PHE A 25 0.93 2.64 -16.92
N VAL A 26 2.04 3.40 -16.96
CA VAL A 26 3.27 2.97 -17.64
C VAL A 26 3.82 1.69 -17.02
N ARG A 27 3.83 1.58 -15.68
CA ARG A 27 4.20 0.34 -14.98
C ARG A 27 3.34 -0.83 -15.43
N ASP A 28 2.02 -0.64 -15.51
CA ASP A 28 1.10 -1.70 -15.90
C ASP A 28 1.31 -2.14 -17.37
N ILE A 29 1.63 -1.20 -18.27
CA ILE A 29 2.06 -1.50 -19.65
C ILE A 29 3.34 -2.34 -19.66
N LEU A 30 4.35 -1.96 -18.86
CA LEU A 30 5.63 -2.68 -18.81
C LEU A 30 5.46 -4.09 -18.25
N ILE A 31 4.65 -4.26 -17.20
CA ILE A 31 4.28 -5.56 -16.64
C ILE A 31 3.63 -6.42 -17.73
N ALA A 32 2.63 -5.89 -18.45
CA ALA A 32 1.97 -6.63 -19.52
C ALA A 32 2.93 -6.95 -20.70
N ALA A 33 3.84 -6.03 -21.04
CA ALA A 33 4.81 -6.24 -22.11
C ALA A 33 5.86 -7.31 -21.78
N TRP A 34 6.27 -7.43 -20.51
CA TRP A 34 7.32 -8.37 -20.10
C TRP A 34 6.77 -9.72 -19.63
N LEU A 35 5.66 -9.74 -18.89
CA LEU A 35 5.06 -10.96 -18.34
C LEU A 35 3.99 -11.55 -19.26
N GLY A 36 3.43 -10.75 -20.19
CA GLY A 36 2.35 -11.18 -21.08
C GLY A 36 1.05 -11.49 -20.34
N THR A 37 0.34 -12.50 -20.82
CA THR A 37 -0.93 -12.98 -20.25
C THR A 37 -0.84 -14.44 -19.78
N GLY A 38 0.37 -14.92 -19.47
CA GLY A 38 0.59 -16.31 -19.06
C GLY A 38 0.37 -16.55 -17.56
N PRO A 39 0.54 -17.81 -17.12
CA PRO A 39 0.39 -18.20 -15.71
C PRO A 39 1.20 -17.33 -14.72
N VAL A 40 2.43 -16.98 -15.09
CA VAL A 40 3.30 -16.12 -14.27
C VAL A 40 2.74 -14.71 -14.11
N ALA A 41 2.14 -14.14 -15.16
CA ALA A 41 1.54 -12.80 -15.12
C ALA A 41 0.35 -12.79 -14.15
N GLU A 42 -0.54 -13.79 -14.24
CA GLU A 42 -1.69 -13.91 -13.35
C GLU A 42 -1.26 -14.11 -11.89
N ALA A 43 -0.27 -14.97 -11.65
CA ALA A 43 0.29 -15.19 -10.33
C ALA A 43 0.92 -13.92 -9.75
N PHE A 44 1.66 -13.16 -10.56
CA PHE A 44 2.24 -11.87 -10.16
C PHE A 44 1.16 -10.84 -9.83
N LEU A 45 0.11 -10.72 -10.65
CA LEU A 45 -0.97 -9.76 -10.40
C LEU A 45 -1.70 -10.05 -9.09
N VAL A 46 -1.99 -11.32 -8.79
CA VAL A 46 -2.57 -11.72 -7.49
C VAL A 46 -1.62 -11.38 -6.35
N ALA A 47 -0.36 -11.80 -6.44
CA ALA A 47 0.67 -11.53 -5.44
C ALA A 47 0.86 -10.03 -5.18
N PHE A 48 0.85 -9.21 -6.23
CA PHE A 48 1.01 -7.76 -6.15
C PHE A 48 -0.23 -7.07 -5.58
N SER A 49 -1.43 -7.61 -5.84
CA SER A 49 -2.68 -7.03 -5.35
C SER A 49 -2.84 -7.11 -3.83
N LEU A 50 -2.35 -8.19 -3.21
CA LEU A 50 -2.45 -8.44 -1.76
C LEU A 50 -1.90 -7.27 -0.92
N PRO A 51 -0.62 -6.91 -0.98
CA PRO A 51 -0.09 -5.81 -0.17
C PRO A 51 -0.70 -4.46 -0.54
N ASN A 52 -1.07 -4.24 -1.80
CA ASN A 52 -1.74 -3.00 -2.21
C ASN A 52 -3.10 -2.85 -1.53
N MET A 53 -3.83 -3.95 -1.37
CA MET A 53 -5.11 -3.96 -0.68
C MET A 53 -4.92 -3.57 0.81
N PHE A 54 -3.98 -4.20 1.50
CA PHE A 54 -3.68 -3.87 2.90
C PHE A 54 -3.17 -2.43 3.06
N ARG A 55 -2.30 -1.94 2.16
CA ARG A 55 -1.83 -0.56 2.18
C ARG A 55 -2.98 0.44 2.08
N ARG A 56 -3.94 0.19 1.17
CA ARG A 56 -5.14 1.04 1.03
C ARG A 56 -5.99 1.07 2.30
N PHE A 57 -6.18 -0.07 2.95
CA PHE A 57 -6.98 -0.14 4.18
C PHE A 57 -6.30 0.54 5.38
N PHE A 58 -5.04 0.19 5.65
CA PHE A 58 -4.35 0.60 6.87
C PHE A 58 -3.70 1.99 6.74
N ALA A 59 -2.94 2.25 5.67
CA ALA A 59 -2.16 3.47 5.56
C ALA A 59 -2.97 4.63 4.95
N GLU A 60 -3.59 4.40 3.78
CA GLU A 60 -4.30 5.46 3.06
C GLU A 60 -5.68 5.77 3.68
N GLY A 61 -6.37 4.75 4.20
CA GLY A 61 -7.68 4.86 4.81
C GLY A 61 -7.64 5.22 6.30
N ALA A 62 -7.55 4.19 7.15
CA ALA A 62 -7.80 4.34 8.58
C ALA A 62 -6.77 5.22 9.29
N PHE A 63 -5.47 5.01 9.03
CA PHE A 63 -4.41 5.78 9.69
C PHE A 63 -4.49 7.26 9.32
N ASN A 64 -4.56 7.59 8.03
CA ASN A 64 -4.58 8.98 7.57
C ASN A 64 -5.79 9.77 8.12
N MET A 65 -6.98 9.14 8.14
CA MET A 65 -8.18 9.77 8.69
C MET A 65 -8.10 10.05 10.20
N ALA A 66 -7.42 9.20 10.98
CA ALA A 66 -7.26 9.41 12.42
C ALA A 66 -6.06 10.30 12.76
N PHE A 67 -4.94 10.10 12.07
CA PHE A 67 -3.66 10.75 12.36
C PHE A 67 -3.66 12.23 12.03
N VAL A 68 -4.09 12.62 10.82
CA VAL A 68 -3.96 14.00 10.34
C VAL A 68 -4.75 15.00 11.21
N PRO A 69 -6.02 14.78 11.56
CA PRO A 69 -6.75 15.70 12.42
C PRO A 69 -6.12 15.84 13.82
N MET A 70 -5.67 14.73 14.40
CA MET A 70 -5.06 14.71 15.73
C MET A 70 -3.69 15.39 15.75
N PHE A 71 -2.87 15.14 14.72
CA PHE A 71 -1.58 15.78 14.54
C PHE A 71 -1.74 17.29 14.33
N SER A 72 -2.64 17.71 13.43
CA SER A 72 -2.90 19.14 13.18
C SER A 72 -3.35 19.87 14.44
N LYS A 73 -4.25 19.28 15.23
CA LYS A 73 -4.70 19.86 16.51
C LYS A 73 -3.55 20.03 17.50
N LYS A 74 -2.67 19.03 17.63
CA LYS A 74 -1.48 19.12 18.49
C LYS A 74 -0.45 20.12 17.98
N LEU A 75 -0.32 20.24 16.66
CA LEU A 75 0.61 21.18 16.03
C LEU A 75 0.17 22.63 16.26
N GLU A 76 -1.13 22.92 16.12
CA GLU A 76 -1.69 24.25 16.37
C GLU A 76 -1.64 24.65 17.84
N ALA A 77 -1.78 23.68 18.75
CA ALA A 77 -1.70 23.90 20.20
C ALA A 77 -0.26 23.94 20.75
N ASP A 78 0.77 23.72 19.91
CA ASP A 78 2.16 23.50 20.31
C ASP A 78 2.30 22.39 21.39
N ASP A 79 1.42 21.39 21.33
CA ASP A 79 1.26 20.32 22.32
C ASP A 79 1.93 19.02 21.84
N GLY A 80 3.26 19.07 21.68
CA GLY A 80 4.08 17.88 21.48
C GLY A 80 3.76 17.09 20.20
N ALA A 81 3.35 17.75 19.11
CA ALA A 81 2.97 17.11 17.85
C ALA A 81 4.04 16.14 17.31
N GLN A 82 5.32 16.49 17.49
CA GLN A 82 6.45 15.64 17.05
C GLN A 82 6.57 14.35 17.87
N SER A 83 6.32 14.40 19.19
CA SER A 83 6.30 13.19 20.03
C SER A 83 5.14 12.30 19.62
N PHE A 84 3.95 12.89 19.44
CA PHE A 84 2.78 12.15 18.97
C PHE A 84 3.03 11.48 17.62
N ALA A 85 3.64 12.19 16.66
CA ALA A 85 4.02 11.61 15.37
C ALA A 85 4.97 10.43 15.54
N ARG A 86 6.03 10.59 16.35
CA ARG A 86 6.99 9.52 16.62
C ARG A 86 6.32 8.27 17.21
N ASP A 87 5.45 8.45 18.19
CA ASP A 87 4.76 7.35 18.86
C ASP A 87 3.77 6.67 17.90
N ALA A 88 3.02 7.45 17.12
CA ALA A 88 2.09 6.93 16.11
C ALA A 88 2.80 6.15 15.01
N PHE A 89 3.91 6.67 14.47
CA PHE A 89 4.71 5.97 13.45
C PHE A 89 5.38 4.72 14.02
N SER A 90 5.87 4.75 15.26
CA SER A 90 6.45 3.58 15.92
C SER A 90 5.39 2.49 16.14
N GLY A 91 4.18 2.88 16.58
CA GLY A 91 3.05 1.96 16.71
C GLY A 91 2.60 1.39 15.37
N LEU A 92 2.49 2.22 14.32
CA LEU A 92 2.17 1.77 12.97
C LEU A 92 3.22 0.79 12.46
N ALA A 93 4.52 1.10 12.60
CA ALA A 93 5.60 0.21 12.18
C ALA A 93 5.53 -1.13 12.91
N ALA A 94 5.31 -1.14 14.23
CA ALA A 94 5.15 -2.38 15.00
C ALA A 94 3.98 -3.23 14.49
N ILE A 95 2.82 -2.61 14.24
CA ILE A 95 1.63 -3.28 13.68
C ILE A 95 1.95 -3.86 12.29
N LEU A 96 2.59 -3.08 11.42
CA LEU A 96 2.93 -3.51 10.07
C LEU A 96 3.96 -4.64 10.05
N VAL A 97 4.90 -4.68 11.00
CA VAL A 97 5.84 -5.80 11.17
C VAL A 97 5.09 -7.08 11.55
N VAL A 98 4.23 -7.01 12.56
CA VAL A 98 3.41 -8.18 12.97
C VAL A 98 2.52 -8.64 11.81
N LEU A 99 1.85 -7.71 11.13
CA LEU A 99 1.02 -7.98 9.97
C LEU A 99 1.81 -8.64 8.84
N THR A 100 3.01 -8.14 8.53
CA THR A 100 3.90 -8.72 7.51
C THR A 100 4.28 -10.15 7.86
N ILE A 101 4.66 -10.41 9.11
CA ILE A 101 5.03 -11.77 9.56
C ILE A 101 3.83 -12.71 9.41
N VAL A 102 2.67 -12.31 9.92
CA VAL A 102 1.44 -13.12 9.83
C VAL A 102 1.08 -13.36 8.36
N ALA A 103 1.02 -12.32 7.53
CA ALA A 103 0.66 -12.47 6.13
C ALA A 103 1.64 -13.38 5.37
N THR A 104 2.95 -13.27 5.61
CA THR A 104 3.97 -14.12 4.97
C THR A 104 3.82 -15.60 5.36
N ILE A 105 3.53 -15.88 6.64
CA ILE A 105 3.24 -17.24 7.12
C ILE A 105 1.96 -17.77 6.46
N PHE A 106 0.90 -16.95 6.50
CA PHE A 106 -0.43 -17.33 6.01
C PHE A 106 -0.64 -17.10 4.50
N MET A 107 0.41 -16.75 3.76
CA MET A 107 0.35 -16.41 2.33
C MET A 107 -0.35 -17.47 1.46
N PRO A 108 -0.14 -18.78 1.66
CA PRO A 108 -0.87 -19.82 0.93
C PRO A 108 -2.39 -19.64 1.00
N TRP A 109 -2.93 -19.38 2.19
CA TRP A 109 -4.36 -19.19 2.38
C TRP A 109 -4.82 -17.83 1.84
N LEU A 110 -4.01 -16.78 1.94
CA LEU A 110 -4.33 -15.47 1.35
C LEU A 110 -4.43 -15.56 -0.18
N VAL A 111 -3.52 -16.28 -0.82
CA VAL A 111 -3.56 -16.52 -2.28
C VAL A 111 -4.81 -17.31 -2.65
N LEU A 112 -5.13 -18.40 -1.94
CA LEU A 112 -6.35 -19.17 -2.22
C LEU A 112 -7.64 -18.38 -1.97
N ALA A 113 -7.65 -17.48 -0.99
CA ALA A 113 -8.78 -16.61 -0.71
C ALA A 113 -9.01 -15.59 -1.84
N MET A 114 -7.94 -15.11 -2.49
CA MET A 114 -8.03 -14.17 -3.61
C MET A 114 -8.26 -14.87 -4.95
N ALA A 115 -7.64 -16.02 -5.16
CA ALA A 115 -7.60 -16.75 -6.41
C ALA A 115 -7.72 -18.26 -6.14
N SER A 116 -8.92 -18.69 -5.74
CA SER A 116 -9.20 -20.11 -5.44
C SER A 116 -8.97 -21.02 -6.65
N GLY A 117 -9.06 -20.49 -7.87
CA GLY A 117 -8.75 -21.18 -9.12
C GLY A 117 -7.28 -21.56 -9.30
N PHE A 118 -6.38 -21.14 -8.42
CA PHE A 118 -4.98 -21.62 -8.41
C PHE A 118 -4.80 -22.93 -7.64
N ALA A 119 -5.84 -23.44 -6.95
CA ALA A 119 -5.72 -24.70 -6.23
C ALA A 119 -5.35 -25.86 -7.17
N GLY A 120 -4.20 -26.50 -6.93
CA GLY A 120 -3.68 -27.60 -7.76
C GLY A 120 -3.03 -27.16 -9.07
N ASP A 121 -2.78 -25.85 -9.25
CA ASP A 121 -2.18 -25.25 -10.44
C ASP A 121 -0.77 -24.73 -10.13
N GLU A 122 0.13 -24.73 -11.13
CA GLU A 122 1.51 -24.21 -10.98
C GLU A 122 1.56 -22.73 -10.58
N ARG A 123 0.50 -21.95 -10.91
CA ARG A 123 0.34 -20.55 -10.52
C ARG A 123 0.35 -20.35 -9.01
N PHE A 124 -0.07 -21.36 -8.24
CA PHE A 124 -0.17 -21.25 -6.79
C PHE A 124 1.19 -21.01 -6.13
N ASP A 125 2.16 -21.87 -6.42
CA ASP A 125 3.48 -21.79 -5.80
C ASP A 125 4.21 -20.51 -6.20
N ILE A 126 4.02 -20.07 -7.45
CA ILE A 126 4.53 -18.80 -7.96
C ILE A 126 3.89 -17.63 -7.20
N ALA A 127 2.57 -17.60 -7.09
CA ALA A 127 1.83 -16.52 -6.42
C ALA A 127 2.15 -16.47 -4.92
N VAL A 128 2.33 -17.62 -4.25
CA VAL A 128 2.72 -17.66 -2.83
C VAL A 128 4.14 -17.13 -2.65
N THR A 129 5.08 -17.56 -3.50
CA THR A 129 6.48 -17.12 -3.42
C THR A 129 6.59 -15.62 -3.68
N LEU A 130 6.02 -15.14 -4.78
CA LEU A 130 5.98 -13.72 -5.11
C LEU A 130 5.22 -12.94 -4.05
N GLY A 131 4.10 -13.47 -3.55
CA GLY A 131 3.31 -12.85 -2.48
C GLY A 131 4.16 -12.60 -1.25
N ARG A 132 4.90 -13.62 -0.77
CA ARG A 132 5.82 -13.47 0.38
C ARG A 132 6.89 -12.41 0.16
N ILE A 133 7.47 -12.33 -1.04
CA ILE A 133 8.51 -11.36 -1.37
C ILE A 133 7.92 -9.94 -1.42
N VAL A 134 6.86 -9.77 -2.19
CA VAL A 134 6.27 -8.47 -2.46
C VAL A 134 5.56 -7.93 -1.22
N PHE A 135 4.98 -8.78 -0.37
CA PHE A 135 4.25 -8.30 0.82
C PHE A 135 5.12 -7.48 1.77
N VAL A 136 6.43 -7.73 1.81
CA VAL A 136 7.39 -6.99 2.64
C VAL A 136 7.40 -5.49 2.33
N TYR A 137 7.04 -5.05 1.12
CA TYR A 137 7.06 -3.62 0.80
C TYR A 137 6.05 -2.82 1.63
N ILE A 138 5.04 -3.44 2.25
CA ILE A 138 4.06 -2.74 3.10
C ILE A 138 4.70 -2.01 4.29
N LEU A 139 5.93 -2.39 4.66
CA LEU A 139 6.72 -1.70 5.70
C LEU A 139 7.24 -0.32 5.25
N PHE A 140 7.14 0.01 3.96
CA PHE A 140 7.72 1.21 3.33
C PHE A 140 6.67 2.02 2.53
#